data_AF-A0A1M3BA81-F1
#
_entry.id   AF-A0A1M3BA81-F1
#
_cell.length_a   1.000
_cell.length_b   1.000
_cell.length_c   1.000
_cell.angle_alpha   90.00
_cell.angle_beta   90.00
_cell.angle_gamma   90.00
#
_symmetry.space_group_name_H-M   'P 1'
#
loop_
_entity.id
_entity.type
_entity.pdbx_description
1 polymer ?
#
loop_
_entity_poly.entity_id
_entity_poly.type
_entity_poly.pdbx_seq_one_letter_code
_entity_poly.pdbx_strand_id
1 'polypeptide(L)'
;MSGGHEPIRSYQRIFSPQRRIHQIEGRQLPVPGGVPLRWLGWAAGTLAAVLALASGSILVPLGAAAAAGAGGLAIADRTAGLLAAAAALAGTFVVGVALGLFGWPLRLVLVPVCVATLATQATPDGRRAERFAASWLALRLVPRRRSLGRALPADGTAAIDGAQLWVAPDARGRLRRARVIGPAVVRLDRPLAVRRSLSGRRLRAARPGRLTPRRRLASRVELGPGQRLEVRP
;
A
#
# COMPACT_ATOMS: atom_id res chain seq x y z
N MET A 1 29.41 -15.71 -34.71
CA MET A 1 28.99 -14.55 -33.91
C MET A 1 27.47 -14.55 -33.85
N SER A 2 26.88 -15.24 -32.87
CA SER A 2 25.43 -15.33 -32.68
C SER A 2 24.97 -14.13 -31.86
N GLY A 3 24.39 -13.13 -32.52
CA GLY A 3 23.82 -11.93 -31.89
C GLY A 3 22.59 -12.29 -31.06
N GLY A 4 22.79 -12.60 -29.79
CA GLY A 4 21.71 -12.77 -28.82
C GLY A 4 20.96 -11.47 -28.64
N HIS A 5 19.79 -11.35 -29.27
CA HIS A 5 18.86 -10.26 -28.99
C HIS A 5 18.25 -10.55 -27.62
N GLU A 6 18.65 -9.79 -26.61
CA GLU A 6 18.04 -9.85 -25.30
C GLU A 6 16.57 -9.42 -25.44
N PRO A 7 15.59 -10.31 -25.20
CA PRO A 7 14.19 -9.96 -25.36
C PRO A 7 13.85 -8.89 -24.31
N ILE A 8 13.65 -7.66 -24.79
CA ILE A 8 13.24 -6.51 -23.97
C ILE A 8 11.93 -6.88 -23.26
N ARG A 9 12.05 -7.39 -22.02
CA ARG A 9 10.91 -7.74 -21.17
C ARG A 9 10.27 -6.44 -20.67
N SER A 10 9.23 -6.04 -21.40
CA SER A 10 8.20 -5.06 -21.07
C SER A 10 8.41 -3.62 -21.57
N TYR A 11 7.89 -3.35 -22.78
CA TYR A 11 7.47 -2.01 -23.22
C TYR A 11 6.47 -1.34 -22.25
N GLN A 12 5.79 -2.12 -21.40
CA GLN A 12 4.83 -1.61 -20.42
C GLN A 12 5.46 -0.80 -19.27
N ARG A 13 6.77 -0.92 -19.02
CA ARG A 13 7.41 -0.13 -17.95
C ARG A 13 7.77 1.29 -18.39
N ILE A 14 7.92 1.52 -19.70
CA ILE A 14 8.37 2.81 -20.25
C ILE A 14 7.20 3.79 -20.39
N PHE A 15 5.99 3.29 -20.71
CA PHE A 15 4.81 4.11 -20.89
C PHE A 15 3.76 3.85 -19.81
N SER A 16 4.01 4.33 -18.59
CA SER A 16 2.89 4.56 -17.67
C SER A 16 2.06 5.72 -18.23
N PRO A 17 0.84 5.51 -18.76
CA PRO A 17 0.07 6.58 -19.39
C PRO A 17 -0.19 7.67 -18.34
N GLN A 18 0.46 8.81 -18.49
CA GLN A 18 0.15 9.98 -17.68
C GLN A 18 -1.02 10.68 -18.35
N ARG A 19 -2.14 10.82 -17.64
CA ARG A 19 -3.25 11.65 -18.09
C ARG A 19 -2.78 13.11 -18.06
N ARG A 20 -2.82 13.78 -19.21
CA ARG A 20 -2.34 15.16 -19.41
C ARG A 20 -3.40 15.97 -20.16
N ILE A 21 -3.46 17.26 -19.88
CA ILE A 21 -4.25 18.23 -20.63
C ILE A 21 -3.31 18.93 -21.61
N HIS A 22 -3.62 18.84 -22.89
CA HIS A 22 -2.84 19.50 -23.94
C HIS A 22 -3.51 20.78 -24.46
N GLN A 23 -4.84 20.85 -24.33
CA GLN A 23 -5.66 21.94 -24.85
C GLN A 23 -6.82 22.25 -23.89
N ILE A 24 -7.24 23.50 -23.87
CA ILE A 24 -8.46 23.97 -23.20
C ILE A 24 -9.28 24.68 -24.27
N GLU A 25 -10.53 24.24 -24.48
CA GLU A 25 -11.43 24.83 -25.49
C GLU A 25 -10.81 24.88 -26.91
N GLY A 26 -10.05 23.83 -27.27
CA GLY A 26 -9.35 23.74 -28.56
C GLY A 26 -8.09 24.60 -28.69
N ARG A 27 -7.76 25.45 -27.71
CA ARG A 27 -6.51 26.21 -27.69
C ARG A 27 -5.40 25.40 -27.05
N GLN A 28 -4.25 25.30 -27.70
CA GLN A 28 -3.07 24.63 -27.15
C GLN A 28 -2.54 25.39 -25.94
N LEU A 29 -2.22 24.65 -24.88
CA LEU A 29 -1.57 25.22 -23.71
C LEU A 29 -0.11 25.59 -24.07
N PRO A 30 0.43 26.71 -23.54
CA PRO A 30 1.81 27.14 -23.78
C PRO A 30 2.84 26.29 -23.00
N VAL A 31 2.52 25.03 -22.71
CA VAL A 31 3.35 24.09 -21.96
C VAL A 31 3.66 22.90 -22.87
N PRO A 32 4.90 22.74 -23.34
CA PRO A 32 5.26 21.64 -24.22
C PRO A 32 5.00 20.30 -23.52
N GLY A 33 4.29 19.40 -24.19
CA GLY A 33 3.92 18.10 -23.64
C GLY A 33 2.73 18.10 -22.67
N GLY A 34 2.04 19.22 -22.50
CA GLY A 34 0.80 19.34 -21.72
C GLY A 34 0.98 19.23 -20.21
N VAL A 35 -0.06 19.61 -19.47
CA VAL A 35 -0.05 19.64 -18.00
C VAL A 35 -0.56 18.30 -17.44
N PRO A 36 0.21 17.58 -16.60
CA PRO A 36 -0.26 16.35 -15.97
C PRO A 36 -1.45 16.61 -15.03
N LEU A 37 -2.49 15.78 -15.10
CA LEU A 37 -3.63 15.87 -14.16
C LEU A 37 -3.20 15.75 -12.70
N ARG A 38 -2.12 14.99 -12.43
CA ARG A 38 -1.55 14.87 -11.08
C ARG A 38 -0.94 16.19 -10.59
N TRP A 39 -0.29 16.93 -11.48
CA TRP A 39 0.25 18.25 -11.14
C TRP A 39 -0.89 19.19 -10.76
N LEU A 40 -1.99 19.18 -11.54
CA LEU A 40 -3.21 19.93 -11.21
C LEU A 40 -3.82 19.50 -9.88
N GLY A 41 -3.88 18.21 -9.60
CA GLY A 41 -4.37 17.70 -8.32
C GLY A 41 -3.56 18.22 -7.13
N TRP A 42 -2.23 18.21 -7.23
CA TRP A 42 -1.36 18.79 -6.19
C TRP A 42 -1.51 20.29 -6.07
N ALA A 43 -1.59 21.02 -7.19
CA ALA A 43 -1.78 22.47 -7.18
C ALA A 43 -3.12 22.83 -6.53
N ALA A 44 -4.22 22.21 -6.95
CA ALA A 44 -5.55 22.45 -6.39
C ALA A 44 -5.63 22.08 -4.90
N GLY A 45 -5.07 20.93 -4.51
CA GLY A 45 -5.03 20.51 -3.10
C GLY A 45 -4.21 21.47 -2.23
N THR A 46 -3.06 21.93 -2.73
CA THR A 46 -2.22 22.91 -2.03
C THR A 46 -2.92 24.25 -1.93
N LEU A 47 -3.57 24.71 -2.99
CA LEU A 47 -4.35 25.95 -2.97
C LEU A 47 -5.47 25.88 -1.93
N ALA A 48 -6.23 24.78 -1.88
CA ALA A 48 -7.26 24.59 -0.87
C ALA A 48 -6.69 24.59 0.56
N ALA A 49 -5.55 23.94 0.78
CA ALA A 49 -4.87 23.96 2.08
C ALA A 49 -4.40 25.36 2.47
N VAL A 50 -3.82 26.11 1.54
CA VAL A 50 -3.40 27.50 1.75
C VAL A 50 -4.60 28.39 2.07
N LEU A 51 -5.71 28.26 1.35
CA LEU A 51 -6.93 29.02 1.63
C LEU A 51 -7.49 28.71 3.02
N ALA A 52 -7.53 27.42 3.40
CA ALA A 52 -7.96 27.01 4.73
C ALA A 52 -7.06 27.60 5.82
N LEU A 53 -5.73 27.46 5.69
CA LEU A 53 -4.76 27.94 6.67
C LEU A 53 -4.70 29.47 6.75
N ALA A 54 -4.89 30.16 5.62
CA ALA A 54 -4.90 31.62 5.55
C ALA A 54 -6.24 32.25 5.95
N SER A 55 -7.31 31.45 6.12
CA SER A 55 -8.63 31.95 6.50
C SER A 55 -8.69 32.55 7.90
N GLY A 56 -7.70 32.27 8.75
CA GLY A 56 -7.72 32.64 10.18
C GLY A 56 -8.77 31.87 11.00
N SER A 57 -9.46 30.89 10.42
CA SER A 57 -10.48 30.11 11.12
C SER A 57 -9.86 29.17 12.15
N ILE A 58 -10.34 29.25 13.39
CA ILE A 58 -9.96 28.33 14.47
C ILE A 58 -10.40 26.87 14.21
N LEU A 59 -11.37 26.66 13.32
CA LEU A 59 -11.83 25.32 12.96
C LEU A 59 -10.77 24.50 12.24
N VAL A 60 -9.88 25.16 11.48
CA VAL A 60 -8.80 24.49 10.74
C VAL A 60 -7.77 23.86 11.68
N PRO A 61 -7.16 24.59 12.63
CA PRO A 61 -6.23 23.99 13.58
C PRO A 61 -6.92 22.97 14.50
N LEU A 62 -8.16 23.22 14.94
CA LEU A 62 -8.91 22.25 15.76
C LEU A 62 -9.21 20.96 15.00
N GLY A 63 -9.64 21.04 13.74
CA GLY A 63 -9.87 19.89 12.88
C GLY A 63 -8.59 19.09 12.63
N ALA A 64 -7.48 19.78 12.37
CA ALA A 64 -6.17 19.14 12.21
C ALA A 64 -5.71 18.45 13.51
N ALA A 65 -5.88 19.11 14.66
CA ALA A 65 -5.57 18.54 15.97
C ALA A 65 -6.41 17.31 16.28
N ALA A 66 -7.72 17.36 16.02
CA ALA A 66 -8.62 16.23 16.22
C ALA A 66 -8.25 15.04 15.34
N ALA A 67 -7.98 15.26 14.04
CA ALA A 67 -7.57 14.21 13.11
C ALA A 67 -6.21 13.60 13.49
N ALA A 68 -5.22 14.43 13.82
CA ALA A 68 -3.90 13.98 14.25
C ALA A 68 -3.96 13.24 15.59
N GLY A 69 -4.76 13.72 16.54
CA GLY A 69 -4.97 13.08 17.83
C GLY A 69 -5.65 11.72 17.70
N ALA A 70 -6.71 11.62 16.91
CA ALA A 70 -7.38 10.35 16.60
C ALA A 70 -6.41 9.37 15.91
N GLY A 71 -5.60 9.85 14.97
CA GLY A 71 -4.55 9.06 14.33
C GLY A 71 -3.50 8.57 15.33
N GLY A 72 -3.00 9.46 16.20
CA GLY A 72 -2.03 9.11 17.25
C GLY A 72 -2.59 8.07 18.21
N LEU A 73 -3.85 8.20 18.63
CA LEU A 73 -4.54 7.22 19.47
C LEU A 73 -4.75 5.87 18.75
N ALA A 74 -5.13 5.89 17.48
CA ALA A 74 -5.37 4.68 16.70
C ALA A 74 -4.07 3.90 16.45
N ILE A 75 -2.95 4.60 16.39
CA ILE A 75 -1.66 4.02 16.04
C ILE A 75 -0.84 3.68 17.31
N ALA A 76 -0.97 4.43 18.40
CA ALA A 76 -0.14 4.32 19.59
C ALA A 76 -0.96 4.42 20.89
N ASP A 77 -0.59 5.31 21.81
CA ASP A 77 -1.23 5.48 23.12
C ASP A 77 -1.78 6.90 23.30
N ARG A 78 -2.35 7.17 24.48
CA ARG A 78 -2.92 8.48 24.82
C ARG A 78 -1.89 9.60 24.73
N THR A 79 -0.68 9.35 25.20
CA THR A 79 0.41 10.33 25.13
C THR A 79 0.76 10.69 23.70
N ALA A 80 0.88 9.70 22.81
CA ALA A 80 1.14 9.93 21.39
C ALA A 80 -0.03 10.65 20.71
N GLY A 81 -1.27 10.32 21.07
CA GLY A 81 -2.46 11.04 20.61
C GLY A 81 -2.43 12.52 20.98
N LEU A 82 -2.17 12.83 22.26
CA LEU A 82 -2.11 14.22 22.74
C LEU A 82 -0.95 14.99 22.10
N LEU A 83 0.23 14.39 21.98
CA LEU A 83 1.38 15.01 21.32
C LEU A 83 1.11 15.27 19.84
N ALA A 84 0.48 14.33 19.14
CA ALA A 84 0.11 14.52 17.73
C ALA A 84 -0.93 15.64 17.55
N ALA A 85 -1.94 15.71 18.43
CA ALA A 85 -2.94 16.77 18.42
C ALA A 85 -2.31 18.15 18.69
N ALA A 86 -1.48 18.26 19.73
CA ALA A 86 -0.79 19.50 20.09
C ALA A 86 0.16 19.97 18.98
N ALA A 87 0.95 19.05 18.42
CA ALA A 87 1.85 19.35 17.31
C ALA A 87 1.09 19.79 16.05
N ALA A 88 -0.05 19.18 15.73
CA ALA A 88 -0.87 19.59 14.59
C ALA A 88 -1.52 20.96 14.82
N LEU A 89 -2.02 21.24 16.03
CA LEU A 89 -2.56 22.55 16.40
C LEU A 89 -1.49 23.65 16.25
N ALA A 90 -0.33 23.45 16.88
CA ALA A 90 0.76 24.41 16.83
C ALA A 90 1.31 24.57 15.41
N GLY A 91 1.52 23.46 14.70
CA GLY A 91 2.02 23.46 13.33
C GLY A 91 1.08 24.18 12.36
N THR A 92 -0.23 23.92 12.42
CA THR A 92 -1.20 24.63 11.57
C THR A 92 -1.25 26.12 11.88
N PHE A 93 -1.16 26.51 13.15
CA PHE A 93 -1.09 27.93 13.54
C PHE A 93 0.16 28.61 13.00
N VAL A 94 1.35 28.02 13.23
CA VAL A 94 2.63 28.56 12.75
C VAL A 94 2.64 28.67 11.22
N VAL A 95 2.15 27.65 10.51
CA VAL A 95 2.06 27.68 9.05
C VAL A 95 1.08 28.77 8.59
N GLY A 96 -0.08 28.92 9.25
CA GLY A 96 -1.04 29.98 8.94
C GLY A 96 -0.43 31.37 9.07
N VAL A 97 0.30 31.63 10.17
CA VAL A 97 1.03 32.89 10.40
C VAL A 97 2.09 33.10 9.33
N ALA A 98 2.92 32.08 9.04
CA ALA A 98 3.95 32.17 8.02
C ALA A 98 3.36 32.44 6.62
N LEU A 99 2.23 31.81 6.28
CA LEU A 99 1.50 32.09 5.04
C LEU A 99 0.92 33.50 5.02
N GLY A 100 0.57 34.07 6.18
CA GLY A 100 0.15 35.46 6.33
C GLY A 100 1.23 36.47 5.99
N LEU A 101 2.52 36.11 6.11
CA LEU A 101 3.65 36.97 5.76
C LEU A 101 3.82 37.14 4.24
N PHE A 102 3.24 36.24 3.43
CA PHE A 102 3.35 36.28 1.99
C PHE A 102 2.21 37.09 1.36
N GLY A 103 2.54 37.93 0.39
CA GLY A 103 1.55 38.61 -0.44
C GLY A 103 0.67 37.61 -1.21
N TRP A 104 -0.54 38.05 -1.58
CA TRP A 104 -1.54 37.19 -2.23
C TRP A 104 -1.03 36.44 -3.49
N PRO A 105 -0.19 37.01 -4.39
CA PRO A 105 0.25 36.28 -5.58
C PRO A 105 1.19 35.13 -5.20
N LEU A 106 2.11 35.40 -4.27
CA LEU A 106 3.09 34.42 -3.83
C LEU A 106 2.39 33.25 -3.12
N ARG A 107 1.44 33.57 -2.25
CA ARG A 107 0.68 32.60 -1.48
C ARG A 107 -0.28 31.77 -2.33
N LEU A 108 -1.06 32.40 -3.20
CA LEU A 108 -2.15 31.73 -3.92
C LEU A 108 -1.73 31.14 -5.26
N VAL A 109 -0.64 31.62 -5.85
CA VAL A 109 -0.15 31.13 -7.16
C VAL A 109 1.17 30.38 -6.99
N LEU A 110 2.19 31.05 -6.42
CA LEU A 110 3.53 30.48 -6.42
C LEU A 110 3.64 29.25 -5.50
N VAL A 111 3.12 29.32 -4.27
CA VAL A 111 3.19 28.19 -3.34
C VAL A 111 2.52 26.92 -3.92
N PRO A 112 1.27 26.95 -4.43
CA PRO A 112 0.67 25.78 -5.08
C PRO A 112 1.46 25.25 -6.28
N VAL A 113 1.97 26.13 -7.14
CA VAL A 113 2.78 25.77 -8.31
C VAL A 113 4.09 25.09 -7.89
N CYS A 114 4.79 25.65 -6.91
CA CYS A 114 6.03 25.09 -6.37
C CYS A 114 5.79 23.72 -5.73
N VAL A 115 4.77 23.58 -4.89
CA VAL A 115 4.44 22.30 -4.25
C VAL A 115 4.04 21.25 -5.30
N ALA A 116 3.22 21.60 -6.29
CA ALA A 116 2.87 20.68 -7.36
C ALA A 116 4.08 20.23 -8.18
N THR A 117 5.01 21.15 -8.45
CA THR A 117 6.25 20.87 -9.17
C THR A 117 7.15 19.94 -8.36
N LEU A 118 7.42 20.28 -7.11
CA LEU A 118 8.24 19.46 -6.21
C LEU A 118 7.61 18.07 -6.01
N ALA A 119 6.30 17.98 -5.76
CA ALA A 119 5.62 16.70 -5.55
C ALA A 119 5.62 15.80 -6.79
N THR A 120 5.69 16.38 -7.99
CA THR A 120 5.71 15.62 -9.25
C THR A 120 7.12 15.31 -9.75
N GLN A 121 8.11 16.13 -9.39
CA GLN A 121 9.53 15.89 -9.70
C GLN A 121 10.23 15.02 -8.66
N ALA A 122 9.79 15.04 -7.40
CA ALA A 122 10.34 14.18 -6.35
C ALA A 122 10.07 12.71 -6.66
N THR A 123 11.14 11.99 -7.00
CA THR A 123 11.11 10.56 -7.29
C THR A 123 12.00 9.77 -6.32
N PRO A 124 11.67 9.75 -5.01
CA PRO A 124 12.42 8.95 -4.04
C PRO A 124 12.41 7.48 -4.48
N ASP A 125 13.59 6.89 -4.62
CA ASP A 125 13.83 5.53 -5.12
C ASP A 125 13.27 5.26 -6.54
N GLY A 126 13.17 6.31 -7.38
CA GLY A 126 12.54 6.23 -8.70
C GLY A 126 11.03 5.99 -8.64
N ARG A 127 10.42 6.12 -7.46
CA ARG A 127 8.98 5.97 -7.24
C ARG A 127 8.33 7.33 -7.15
N ARG A 128 7.04 7.38 -7.49
CA ARG A 128 6.22 8.58 -7.29
C ARG A 128 6.12 8.90 -5.80
N ALA A 129 6.26 10.17 -5.43
CA ALA A 129 6.22 10.64 -4.05
C ALA A 129 5.01 10.09 -3.26
N GLU A 130 3.80 10.09 -3.82
CA GLU A 130 2.62 9.58 -3.11
C GLU A 130 2.68 8.05 -2.88
N ARG A 131 3.26 7.30 -3.81
CA ARG A 131 3.44 5.85 -3.65
C ARG A 131 4.54 5.54 -2.65
N PHE A 132 5.61 6.32 -2.68
CA PHE A 132 6.66 6.24 -1.69
C PHE A 132 6.11 6.54 -0.29
N ALA A 133 5.39 7.66 -0.12
CA ALA A 133 4.77 8.04 1.14
C ALA A 133 3.80 6.96 1.64
N ALA A 134 2.94 6.42 0.77
CA ALA A 134 2.03 5.33 1.15
C ALA A 134 2.79 4.05 1.54
N SER A 135 3.85 3.69 0.82
CA SER A 135 4.68 2.51 1.13
C SER A 135 5.45 2.70 2.44
N TRP A 136 6.00 3.90 2.64
CA TRP A 136 6.72 4.29 3.85
C TRP A 136 5.78 4.29 5.06
N LEU A 137 4.59 4.88 4.93
CA LEU A 137 3.56 4.86 5.96
C LEU A 137 3.14 3.42 6.26
N ALA A 138 2.88 2.61 5.23
CA ALA A 138 2.56 1.20 5.41
C ALA A 138 3.67 0.47 6.17
N LEU A 139 4.94 0.70 5.83
CA LEU A 139 6.09 0.12 6.53
C LEU A 139 6.15 0.54 8.01
N ARG A 140 5.89 1.81 8.32
CA ARG A 140 5.84 2.31 9.70
C ARG A 140 4.66 1.76 10.50
N LEU A 141 3.56 1.45 9.82
CA LEU A 141 2.35 0.88 10.43
C LEU A 141 2.39 -0.65 10.54
N VAL A 142 3.24 -1.34 9.77
CA VAL A 142 3.38 -2.81 9.79
C VAL A 142 3.65 -3.37 11.20
N PRO A 143 4.62 -2.85 11.98
CA PRO A 143 4.88 -3.35 13.35
C PRO A 143 3.68 -3.22 14.29
N ARG A 144 2.72 -2.37 13.95
CA ARG A 144 1.52 -2.06 14.74
C ARG A 144 0.30 -2.85 14.30
N ARG A 145 0.39 -3.62 13.20
CA ARG A 145 -0.65 -4.58 12.84
C ARG A 145 -0.65 -5.67 13.88
N ARG A 146 -1.66 -5.69 14.75
CA ARG A 146 -1.86 -6.76 15.72
C ARG A 146 -3.05 -7.62 15.32
N SER A 147 -2.90 -8.93 15.43
CA SER A 147 -4.01 -9.88 15.40
C SER A 147 -3.96 -10.70 16.66
N LEU A 148 -5.07 -10.78 17.40
CA LEU A 148 -5.16 -11.48 18.69
C LEU A 148 -4.06 -11.06 19.68
N GLY A 149 -3.74 -9.76 19.72
CA GLY A 149 -2.69 -9.22 20.60
C GLY A 149 -1.24 -9.46 20.16
N ARG A 150 -1.01 -10.20 19.06
CA ARG A 150 0.34 -10.47 18.53
C ARG A 150 0.65 -9.62 17.31
N ALA A 151 1.90 -9.18 17.18
CA ALA A 151 2.35 -8.45 15.99
C ALA A 151 2.28 -9.36 14.74
N LEU A 152 1.66 -8.86 13.68
CA LEU A 152 1.59 -9.54 12.40
C LEU A 152 2.91 -9.32 11.64
N PRO A 153 3.47 -10.38 11.04
CA PRO A 153 4.67 -10.27 10.21
C PRO A 153 4.40 -9.43 8.95
N ALA A 154 5.44 -8.79 8.41
CA ALA A 154 5.35 -7.98 7.21
C ALA A 154 4.93 -8.85 5.99
N ASP A 155 4.17 -8.27 5.06
CA ASP A 155 3.78 -8.98 3.83
C ASP A 155 5.01 -9.51 3.09
N GLY A 156 5.04 -10.83 2.85
CA GLY A 156 6.15 -11.51 2.19
C GLY A 156 7.26 -12.02 3.11
N THR A 157 7.25 -11.70 4.41
CA THR A 157 8.12 -12.37 5.38
C THR A 157 7.58 -13.77 5.68
N ALA A 158 8.45 -14.78 5.56
CA ALA A 158 8.11 -16.15 5.91
C ALA A 158 8.02 -16.26 7.43
N ALA A 159 6.79 -16.33 7.96
CA ALA A 159 6.59 -16.62 9.37
C ALA A 159 6.75 -18.12 9.60
N ILE A 160 7.76 -18.50 10.38
CA ILE A 160 7.87 -19.85 10.93
C ILE A 160 7.10 -19.81 12.24
N ASP A 161 5.81 -20.10 12.18
CA ASP A 161 4.98 -20.19 13.38
C ASP A 161 4.98 -21.66 13.85
N GLY A 162 5.55 -21.92 15.03
CA GLY A 162 5.50 -23.23 15.69
C GLY A 162 4.10 -23.58 16.24
N ALA A 163 3.12 -22.70 16.01
CA ALA A 163 1.76 -22.84 16.49
C ALA A 163 0.88 -23.69 15.56
N GLN A 164 -0.13 -24.33 16.15
CA GLN A 164 -1.26 -24.87 15.39
C GLN A 164 -2.03 -23.71 14.75
N LEU A 165 -1.80 -23.46 13.46
CA LEU A 165 -2.53 -22.45 12.71
C LEU A 165 -3.92 -22.97 12.32
N TRP A 166 -4.96 -22.42 12.94
CA TRP A 166 -6.34 -22.68 12.58
C TRP A 166 -6.81 -21.62 11.57
N VAL A 167 -7.04 -22.02 10.32
CA VAL A 167 -7.65 -21.15 9.31
C VAL A 167 -9.16 -21.39 9.36
N ALA A 168 -9.88 -20.49 10.02
CA ALA A 168 -11.35 -20.56 10.08
C ALA A 168 -11.95 -20.53 8.65
N PRO A 169 -12.97 -21.34 8.36
CA PRO A 169 -13.69 -21.26 7.10
C PRO A 169 -14.33 -19.86 6.97
N ASP A 170 -14.28 -19.26 5.78
CA ASP A 170 -15.14 -18.11 5.54
C ASP A 170 -16.61 -18.56 5.55
N ALA A 171 -17.53 -17.63 5.88
CA ALA A 171 -18.97 -17.91 5.92
C ALA A 171 -19.55 -18.46 4.58
N ARG A 172 -18.73 -18.54 3.52
CA ARG A 172 -19.09 -19.04 2.19
C ARG A 172 -18.31 -20.31 1.79
N GLY A 173 -17.56 -20.93 2.71
CA GLY A 173 -16.79 -22.17 2.49
C GLY A 173 -15.76 -22.12 1.35
N ARG A 174 -15.24 -20.94 0.97
CA ARG A 174 -14.27 -20.80 -0.12
C ARG A 174 -12.85 -21.08 0.37
N LEU A 175 -12.13 -21.94 -0.35
CA LEU A 175 -10.72 -22.21 -0.08
C LEU A 175 -9.90 -20.96 -0.40
N ARG A 176 -9.19 -20.42 0.59
CA ARG A 176 -8.20 -19.37 0.34
C ARG A 176 -6.90 -20.00 -0.15
N ARG A 177 -6.21 -19.29 -1.04
CA ARG A 177 -4.89 -19.70 -1.49
C ARG A 177 -3.93 -19.66 -0.29
N ALA A 178 -3.34 -20.79 0.05
CA ALA A 178 -2.39 -20.90 1.15
C ALA A 178 -1.12 -21.64 0.71
N ARG A 179 0.02 -21.32 1.33
CA ARG A 179 1.29 -22.01 1.09
C ARG A 179 1.93 -22.38 2.42
N VAL A 180 2.17 -23.67 2.65
CA VAL A 180 2.86 -24.20 3.83
C VAL A 180 4.17 -24.84 3.37
N ILE A 181 5.27 -24.59 4.09
CA ILE A 181 6.59 -25.17 3.82
C ILE A 181 6.98 -26.01 5.03
N GLY A 182 7.36 -27.27 4.81
CA GLY A 182 7.73 -28.19 5.88
C GLY A 182 9.11 -27.89 6.49
N PRO A 183 9.41 -28.47 7.67
CA PRO A 183 8.68 -29.57 8.30
C PRO A 183 7.38 -29.14 9.00
N ALA A 184 6.24 -29.74 8.65
CA ALA A 184 4.93 -29.39 9.23
C ALA A 184 3.88 -30.50 9.00
N VAL A 185 2.92 -30.62 9.92
CA VAL A 185 1.74 -31.47 9.76
C VAL A 185 0.52 -30.59 9.50
N VAL A 186 -0.06 -30.70 8.30
CA VAL A 186 -1.25 -29.93 7.92
C VAL A 186 -2.48 -30.81 8.08
N ARG A 187 -3.37 -30.44 9.00
CA ARG A 187 -4.71 -31.02 9.14
C ARG A 187 -5.71 -30.17 8.37
N LEU A 188 -6.54 -30.83 7.58
CA LEU A 188 -7.57 -30.21 6.76
C LEU A 188 -8.92 -30.56 7.36
N ASP A 189 -9.74 -29.55 7.65
CA ASP A 189 -11.09 -29.71 8.19
C ASP A 189 -11.98 -30.58 7.29
N ARG A 190 -11.74 -30.52 5.97
CA ARG A 190 -12.38 -31.39 4.98
C ARG A 190 -11.33 -32.06 4.10
N PRO A 191 -11.55 -33.31 3.64
CA PRO A 191 -10.62 -33.99 2.77
C PRO A 191 -10.45 -33.23 1.45
N LEU A 192 -9.20 -32.91 1.09
CA LEU A 192 -8.87 -32.27 -0.18
C LEU A 192 -8.13 -33.24 -1.10
N ALA A 193 -8.25 -33.03 -2.41
CA ALA A 193 -7.48 -33.77 -3.39
C ALA A 193 -6.05 -33.23 -3.42
N VAL A 194 -5.10 -34.04 -2.95
CA VAL A 194 -3.68 -33.73 -2.90
C VAL A 194 -2.95 -34.41 -4.03
N ARG A 195 -2.22 -33.64 -4.84
CA ARG A 195 -1.34 -34.12 -5.90
C ARG A 195 0.11 -33.86 -5.54
N ARG A 196 0.93 -34.92 -5.54
CA ARG A 196 2.40 -34.81 -5.49
C ARG A 196 2.95 -34.49 -6.88
N SER A 197 3.90 -33.56 -6.94
CA SER A 197 4.73 -33.33 -8.11
C SER A 197 5.71 -34.50 -8.29
N LEU A 198 6.19 -34.70 -9.52
CA LEU A 198 7.16 -35.75 -9.86
C LEU A 198 8.45 -35.63 -9.02
N SER A 199 8.84 -34.41 -8.63
CA SER A 199 10.02 -34.16 -7.80
C SER A 199 9.82 -34.41 -6.31
N GLY A 200 8.61 -34.78 -5.85
CA GLY A 200 8.28 -34.98 -4.44
C GLY A 200 8.27 -33.72 -3.56
N ARG A 201 8.92 -32.63 -3.99
CA ARG A 201 9.09 -31.38 -3.22
C ARG A 201 7.86 -30.46 -3.22
N ARG A 202 6.86 -30.71 -4.07
CA ARG A 202 5.67 -29.87 -4.19
C ARG A 202 4.40 -30.70 -4.10
N LEU A 203 3.52 -30.33 -3.18
CA LEU A 203 2.18 -30.84 -2.98
C LEU A 203 1.18 -29.75 -3.36
N ARG A 204 0.13 -30.12 -4.08
CA ARG A 204 -0.97 -29.21 -4.40
C ARG A 204 -2.27 -29.77 -3.84
N ALA A 205 -2.94 -29.03 -2.97
CA ALA A 205 -4.26 -29.35 -2.47
C ALA A 205 -5.30 -28.49 -3.19
N ALA A 206 -6.36 -29.11 -3.69
CA ALA A 206 -7.49 -28.43 -4.32
C ALA A 206 -8.79 -29.14 -3.91
N ARG A 207 -9.94 -28.51 -4.19
CA ARG A 207 -11.24 -29.16 -3.99
C ARG A 207 -11.28 -30.54 -4.66
N PRO A 208 -11.95 -31.53 -4.02
CA PRO A 208 -12.19 -32.81 -4.65
C PRO A 208 -13.00 -32.58 -5.95
N GLY A 209 -12.32 -32.73 -7.08
CA GLY A 209 -12.94 -32.89 -8.40
C GLY A 209 -12.80 -34.33 -8.85
N ARG A 210 -12.69 -34.58 -10.17
CA ARG A 210 -12.37 -35.92 -10.67
C ARG A 210 -11.06 -36.43 -10.07
N LEU A 211 -11.13 -37.54 -9.34
CA LEU A 211 -9.98 -38.24 -8.80
C LEU A 211 -9.22 -38.88 -9.96
N THR A 212 -7.92 -38.63 -10.00
CA THR A 212 -6.98 -39.28 -10.92
C THR A 212 -6.05 -40.14 -10.08
N PRO A 213 -5.39 -41.17 -10.63
CA PRO A 213 -4.47 -42.01 -9.84
C PRO A 213 -3.36 -41.21 -9.13
N ARG A 214 -3.06 -40.00 -9.61
CA ARG A 214 -2.08 -39.06 -9.02
C ARG A 214 -2.66 -38.10 -7.97
N ARG A 215 -3.98 -38.13 -7.71
CA ARG A 215 -4.67 -37.32 -6.70
C ARG A 215 -5.21 -38.24 -5.62
N ARG A 216 -4.77 -38.02 -4.37
CA ARG A 216 -5.29 -38.74 -3.21
C ARG A 216 -6.10 -37.79 -2.36
N LEU A 217 -7.22 -38.25 -1.83
CA LEU A 217 -7.93 -37.52 -0.78
C LEU A 217 -7.10 -37.63 0.50
N ALA A 218 -6.83 -36.49 1.12
CA ALA A 218 -6.12 -36.46 2.40
C ALA A 218 -6.78 -35.43 3.32
N SER A 219 -7.02 -35.83 4.55
CA SER A 219 -7.37 -34.96 5.69
C SER A 219 -6.13 -34.56 6.49
N ARG A 220 -5.01 -35.27 6.32
CA ARG A 220 -3.72 -35.01 6.96
C ARG A 220 -2.61 -35.10 5.93
N VAL A 221 -1.76 -34.08 5.86
CA VAL A 221 -0.59 -34.03 4.97
C VAL A 221 0.65 -33.74 5.81
N GLU A 222 1.57 -34.69 5.83
CA GLU A 222 2.88 -34.52 6.46
C GLU A 222 3.86 -33.95 5.44
N LEU A 223 4.50 -32.85 5.79
CA LEU A 223 5.49 -32.15 4.98
C LEU A 223 6.86 -32.36 5.60
N GLY A 224 7.78 -32.97 4.83
CA GLY A 224 9.20 -33.03 5.18
C GLY A 224 9.92 -31.68 4.94
N PRO A 225 11.19 -31.55 5.38
CA PRO A 225 11.99 -30.35 5.16
C PRO A 225 12.05 -29.95 3.68
N GLY A 226 11.72 -28.69 3.38
CA GLY A 226 11.75 -28.17 2.00
C GLY A 226 10.59 -28.60 1.10
N GLN A 227 9.66 -29.44 1.59
CA GLN A 227 8.42 -29.75 0.88
C GLN A 227 7.43 -28.59 1.00
N ARG A 228 6.70 -28.30 -0.08
CA ARG A 228 5.76 -27.17 -0.15
C ARG A 228 4.36 -27.64 -0.48
N LEU A 229 3.39 -27.35 0.39
CA LEU A 229 1.96 -27.51 0.11
C LEU A 229 1.37 -26.20 -0.38
N GLU A 230 0.81 -26.17 -1.59
CA GLU A 230 0.03 -25.05 -2.11
C GLU A 230 -1.45 -25.44 -2.14
N VAL A 231 -2.27 -24.77 -1.33
CA VAL A 231 -3.73 -24.86 -1.37
C VAL A 231 -4.22 -23.87 -2.43
N ARG A 232 -4.98 -24.36 -3.42
CA ARG A 232 -5.59 -23.52 -4.46
C ARG A 232 -7.13 -23.54 -4.31
N PRO A 233 -7.80 -22.39 -4.51
CA PRO A 233 -9.26 -22.33 -4.62
C PRO A 233 -9.79 -23.25 -5.72
#